data_AF-A0A0U4NF35-F1
#
_entry.id   AF-A0A0U4NF35-F1
#
_cell.length_a   1.000
_cell.length_b   1.000
_cell.length_c   1.000
_cell.angle_alpha   90.00
_cell.angle_beta   90.00
_cell.angle_gamma   90.00
#
_symmetry.space_group_name_H-M   'P 1'
#
loop_
_entity.id
_entity.type
_entity.pdbx_description
1 polymer ?
#
loop_
_entity_poly.entity_id
_entity_poly.type
_entity_poly.pdbx_seq_one_letter_code
_entity_poly.pdbx_strand_id
1 'polypeptide(L)'
;MTMFGLAIAAATALTPAHAGLVIKQDFWGKNADNSLVLFGQLVVDPTQAVQWSGSIYKAYGWSSFKLFGTDVATPAPLFEAEFDIDNLYAGFSFLTFDVSDLNNQYNFFGFHDVALDIAFFDLRDASKAYDDPTSVIFTDDTLLTNGSTAVSAPASAALLLLGFAGLMLRRRQAV
;
A
#
# COMPACT_ATOMS: atom_id res chain seq x y z
N MET A 1 -23.47 -7.50 -57.51
CA MET A 1 -23.30 -6.37 -56.58
C MET A 1 -23.58 -6.89 -55.18
N THR A 2 -22.53 -7.16 -54.40
CA THR A 2 -22.65 -7.63 -53.01
C THR A 2 -21.58 -6.88 -52.23
N MET A 3 -22.04 -5.93 -51.40
CA MET A 3 -21.22 -5.16 -50.46
C MET A 3 -20.67 -6.10 -49.39
N PHE A 4 -19.35 -6.11 -49.17
CA PHE A 4 -18.75 -6.52 -47.92
C PHE A 4 -18.43 -5.27 -47.11
N GLY A 5 -19.24 -5.01 -46.07
CA GLY A 5 -19.01 -3.97 -45.10
C GLY A 5 -17.87 -4.37 -44.16
N LEU A 6 -16.79 -3.59 -44.17
CA LEU A 6 -15.70 -3.71 -43.21
C LEU A 6 -16.13 -3.03 -41.90
N ALA A 7 -16.47 -3.82 -40.88
CA ALA A 7 -16.71 -3.30 -39.54
C ALA A 7 -15.36 -2.94 -38.89
N ILE A 8 -15.03 -1.65 -38.85
CA ILE A 8 -13.96 -1.13 -38.00
C ILE A 8 -14.51 -1.13 -36.58
N ALA A 9 -14.09 -2.10 -35.76
CA ALA A 9 -14.33 -2.06 -34.33
C ALA A 9 -13.55 -0.87 -33.76
N ALA A 10 -14.27 0.18 -33.38
CA ALA A 10 -13.72 1.26 -32.59
C ALA A 10 -13.32 0.68 -31.22
N ALA A 11 -12.03 0.40 -31.04
CA ALA A 11 -11.47 0.19 -29.73
C ALA A 11 -11.53 1.55 -29.01
N THR A 12 -12.57 1.75 -28.19
CA THR A 12 -12.58 2.84 -27.21
C THR A 12 -11.30 2.70 -26.40
N ALA A 13 -10.49 3.75 -26.43
CA ALA A 13 -9.24 3.82 -25.69
C ALA A 13 -9.53 3.62 -24.20
N LEU A 14 -9.43 2.37 -23.75
CA LEU A 14 -9.18 2.05 -22.35
C LEU A 14 -7.82 2.67 -22.07
N THR A 15 -7.80 3.86 -21.45
CA THR A 15 -6.57 4.39 -20.87
C THR A 15 -6.04 3.33 -19.92
N PRO A 16 -4.89 2.70 -20.19
CA PRO A 16 -4.33 1.78 -19.23
C PRO A 16 -3.96 2.61 -18.00
N ALA A 17 -4.65 2.35 -16.89
CA ALA A 17 -4.15 2.75 -15.58
C ALA A 17 -2.82 2.00 -15.38
N HIS A 18 -1.72 2.65 -15.71
CA HIS A 18 -0.39 2.12 -15.41
C HIS A 18 -0.28 2.04 -13.89
N ALA A 19 -0.24 0.84 -13.31
CA ALA A 19 0.04 0.72 -11.88
C ALA A 19 1.51 1.13 -11.68
N GLY A 20 1.74 2.15 -10.85
CA GLY A 20 3.08 2.57 -10.45
C GLY A 20 3.75 1.57 -9.52
N LEU A 21 5.05 1.72 -9.31
CA LEU A 21 5.75 1.03 -8.22
C LEU A 21 5.10 1.43 -6.90
N VAL A 22 4.80 0.47 -6.03
CA VAL A 22 4.31 0.73 -4.67
C VAL A 22 5.02 -0.16 -3.66
N ILE A 23 5.18 0.36 -2.45
CA ILE A 23 5.61 -0.40 -1.28
C ILE A 23 4.35 -0.83 -0.55
N LYS A 24 4.14 -2.14 -0.42
CA LYS A 24 3.06 -2.70 0.39
C LYS A 24 3.64 -3.39 1.61
N GLN A 25 3.18 -3.02 2.80
CA GLN A 25 3.53 -3.67 4.06
C GLN A 25 2.28 -4.12 4.80
N ASP A 26 2.26 -5.38 5.19
CA ASP A 26 1.22 -5.98 6.00
C ASP A 26 1.70 -6.02 7.47
N PHE A 27 0.84 -5.61 8.40
CA PHE A 27 1.11 -5.58 9.83
C PHE A 27 0.39 -6.74 10.52
N TRP A 28 1.18 -7.64 11.11
CA TRP A 28 0.65 -8.78 11.85
C TRP A 28 0.90 -8.61 13.34
N GLY A 29 -0.08 -9.03 14.11
CA GLY A 29 -0.03 -9.09 15.57
C GLY A 29 -0.57 -10.43 16.03
N LYS A 30 -0.76 -10.55 17.34
CA LYS A 30 -1.36 -11.73 17.95
C LYS A 30 -2.69 -11.37 18.59
N ASN A 31 -3.70 -12.21 18.41
CA ASN A 31 -4.96 -12.06 19.13
C ASN A 31 -4.86 -12.70 20.53
N ALA A 32 -5.97 -12.68 21.28
CA ALA A 32 -6.04 -13.25 22.64
C ALA A 32 -5.74 -14.76 22.73
N ASP A 33 -5.91 -15.52 21.64
CA ASP A 33 -5.57 -16.95 21.58
C ASP A 33 -4.15 -17.21 21.05
N ASN A 34 -3.34 -16.15 20.89
CA ASN A 34 -1.97 -16.16 20.38
C ASN A 34 -1.85 -16.63 18.92
N SER A 35 -2.94 -16.63 18.14
CA SER A 35 -2.89 -16.78 16.69
C SER A 35 -2.49 -15.48 15.99
N LEU A 36 -1.80 -15.63 14.86
CA LEU A 36 -1.41 -14.51 14.01
C LEU A 36 -2.63 -13.89 13.35
N VAL A 37 -2.77 -12.58 13.48
CA VAL A 37 -3.83 -11.80 12.85
C VAL A 37 -3.23 -10.67 12.03
N LEU A 38 -3.69 -10.53 10.78
CA LEU A 38 -3.42 -9.36 9.96
C LEU A 38 -4.29 -8.22 10.48
N PHE A 39 -3.69 -7.23 11.14
CA PHE A 39 -4.43 -6.10 11.67
C PHE A 39 -4.25 -4.83 10.83
N GLY A 40 -3.28 -4.77 9.94
CA GLY A 40 -3.08 -3.58 9.13
C GLY A 40 -2.41 -3.83 7.78
N GLN A 41 -2.61 -2.90 6.86
CA GLN A 41 -1.96 -2.89 5.56
C GLN A 41 -1.73 -1.46 5.11
N LEU A 42 -0.48 -1.10 4.85
CA LEU A 42 -0.07 0.20 4.33
C LEU A 42 0.51 0.04 2.93
N VAL A 43 0.05 0.88 2.01
CA VAL A 43 0.54 0.98 0.65
C VAL A 43 0.98 2.42 0.39
N VAL A 44 2.26 2.59 0.06
CA VAL A 44 2.87 3.89 -0.24
C VAL A 44 3.40 3.88 -1.67
N ASP A 45 3.17 4.98 -2.39
CA ASP A 45 3.83 5.25 -3.66
C ASP A 45 5.17 5.96 -3.40
N PRO A 46 6.32 5.28 -3.59
CA PRO A 46 7.63 5.87 -3.35
C PRO A 46 7.93 7.05 -4.28
N THR A 47 7.21 7.21 -5.40
CA THR A 47 7.41 8.36 -6.31
C THR A 47 6.87 9.67 -5.73
N GLN A 48 6.01 9.60 -4.71
CA GLN A 48 5.46 10.76 -3.99
C GLN A 48 6.24 11.07 -2.71
N ALA A 49 7.26 10.28 -2.37
CA ALA A 49 8.07 10.46 -1.17
C ALA A 49 9.15 11.54 -1.38
N VAL A 50 9.60 12.11 -0.26
CA VAL A 50 10.66 13.14 -0.23
C VAL A 50 11.96 12.50 0.23
N GLN A 51 13.06 12.77 -0.47
CA GLN A 51 14.38 12.33 -0.05
C GLN A 51 14.77 13.03 1.27
N TRP A 52 15.10 12.24 2.28
CA TRP A 52 15.51 12.75 3.58
C TRP A 52 17.04 12.76 3.74
N SER A 53 17.70 11.63 3.47
CA SER A 53 19.15 11.50 3.61
C SER A 53 19.67 10.30 2.83
N GLY A 54 20.60 10.50 1.90
CA GLY A 54 21.15 9.40 1.10
C GLY A 54 20.05 8.63 0.36
N SER A 55 19.96 7.33 0.59
CA SER A 55 18.93 6.44 0.03
C SER A 55 17.63 6.42 0.85
N ILE A 56 17.54 7.17 1.96
CA ILE A 56 16.37 7.20 2.84
C ILE A 56 15.35 8.24 2.36
N TYR A 57 14.11 7.79 2.20
CA TYR A 57 12.98 8.58 1.74
C TYR A 57 11.85 8.53 2.77
N LYS A 58 11.07 9.61 2.84
CA LYS A 58 9.92 9.77 3.74
C LYS A 58 8.65 10.04 2.96
N ALA A 59 7.61 9.26 3.21
CA ALA A 59 6.27 9.47 2.71
C ALA A 59 5.39 10.10 3.79
N TYR A 60 4.71 11.20 3.44
CA TYR A 60 3.76 11.92 4.30
C TYR A 60 2.30 11.61 3.94
N GLY A 61 2.09 10.56 3.16
CA GLY A 61 0.78 10.08 2.75
C GLY A 61 0.86 8.66 2.20
N TRP A 62 -0.30 8.10 1.86
CA TRP A 62 -0.43 6.72 1.41
C TRP A 62 -1.36 6.62 0.21
N SER A 63 -1.20 5.54 -0.57
CA SER A 63 -2.16 5.14 -1.60
C SER A 63 -3.32 4.34 -1.03
N SER A 64 -3.06 3.51 -0.01
CA SER A 64 -4.08 2.79 0.75
C SER A 64 -3.56 2.53 2.16
N PHE A 65 -4.40 2.77 3.16
CA PHE A 65 -4.09 2.41 4.54
C PHE A 65 -5.33 1.85 5.20
N LYS A 66 -5.26 0.57 5.57
CA LYS A 66 -6.31 -0.18 6.24
C LYS A 66 -5.82 -0.63 7.61
N LEU A 67 -6.64 -0.42 8.63
CA LEU A 67 -6.43 -0.90 9.99
C LEU A 67 -7.69 -1.62 10.46
N PHE A 68 -7.53 -2.82 11.01
CA PHE A 68 -8.59 -3.70 11.48
C PHE A 68 -9.72 -3.88 10.45
N GLY A 69 -9.34 -4.02 9.17
CA GLY A 69 -10.27 -4.19 8.06
C GLY A 69 -10.99 -2.91 7.59
N THR A 70 -10.70 -1.76 8.21
CA THR A 70 -11.35 -0.48 7.92
C THR A 70 -10.38 0.48 7.25
N ASP A 71 -10.88 1.27 6.29
CA ASP A 71 -10.08 2.32 5.66
C ASP A 71 -9.88 3.50 6.63
N VAL A 72 -8.67 4.03 6.61
CA VAL A 72 -8.25 5.15 7.45
C VAL A 72 -8.61 6.48 6.78
N ALA A 73 -9.11 7.43 7.57
CA ALA A 73 -9.45 8.77 7.12
C ALA A 73 -8.21 9.62 6.86
N THR A 74 -8.34 10.53 5.90
CA THR A 74 -7.38 11.61 5.61
C THR A 74 -8.03 12.96 5.89
N PRO A 75 -7.29 14.01 6.31
CA PRO A 75 -5.82 14.06 6.45
C PRO A 75 -5.32 13.46 7.76
N ALA A 76 -4.04 13.05 7.77
CA ALA A 76 -3.33 12.55 8.95
C ALA A 76 -2.03 13.34 9.14
N PRO A 77 -2.06 14.45 9.89
CA PRO A 77 -0.93 15.37 10.01
C PRO A 77 0.33 14.75 10.62
N LEU A 78 0.17 13.67 11.41
CA LEU A 78 1.25 12.98 12.10
C LEU A 78 1.67 11.68 11.39
N PHE A 79 1.23 11.47 10.14
CA PHE A 79 1.66 10.33 9.36
C PHE A 79 3.04 10.56 8.75
N GLU A 80 3.97 9.64 9.02
CA GLU A 80 5.26 9.56 8.36
C GLU A 80 5.66 8.09 8.22
N ALA A 81 6.07 7.69 7.02
CA ALA A 81 6.63 6.38 6.73
C ALA A 81 8.00 6.54 6.05
N GLU A 82 9.04 5.99 6.66
CA GLU A 82 10.41 6.03 6.14
C GLU A 82 10.79 4.68 5.53
N PHE A 83 11.53 4.72 4.43
CA PHE A 83 12.06 3.51 3.78
C PHE A 83 13.34 3.81 3.02
N ASP A 84 14.12 2.76 2.75
CA ASP A 84 15.33 2.82 1.90
C ASP A 84 14.96 2.53 0.44
N ILE A 85 15.15 3.52 -0.45
CA ILE A 85 14.83 3.40 -1.88
C ILE A 85 15.68 2.33 -2.57
N ASP A 86 16.88 2.05 -2.05
CA ASP A 86 17.78 1.03 -2.59
C ASP A 86 17.38 -0.38 -2.13
N ASN A 87 16.53 -0.50 -1.11
CA ASN A 87 16.04 -1.78 -0.59
C ASN A 87 14.55 -1.71 -0.16
N LEU A 88 13.66 -1.55 -1.14
CA LEU A 88 12.22 -1.51 -0.90
C LEU A 88 11.60 -2.78 -0.30
N TYR A 89 12.32 -3.90 -0.28
CA TYR A 89 11.89 -5.17 0.33
C TYR A 89 12.11 -5.22 1.85
N ALA A 90 12.95 -4.32 2.40
CA ALA A 90 13.14 -4.20 3.85
C ALA A 90 11.88 -3.65 4.55
N GLY A 91 11.02 -2.97 3.81
CA GLY A 91 9.83 -2.31 4.33
C GLY A 91 10.11 -0.94 4.90
N PHE A 92 9.19 -0.48 5.74
CA PHE A 92 9.30 0.79 6.41
C PHE A 92 10.25 0.65 7.61
N SER A 93 11.34 1.43 7.60
CA SER A 93 12.31 1.53 8.71
C SER A 93 11.75 2.32 9.88
N PHE A 94 10.84 3.25 9.59
CA PHE A 94 10.13 4.05 10.57
C PHE A 94 8.69 4.27 10.11
N LEU A 95 7.75 4.24 11.04
CA LEU A 95 6.34 4.54 10.80
C LEU A 95 5.75 5.21 12.03
N THR A 96 5.06 6.32 11.83
CA THR A 96 4.23 6.94 12.86
C THR A 96 2.90 7.35 12.24
N PHE A 97 1.82 7.21 13.01
CA PHE A 97 0.50 7.68 12.60
C PHE A 97 -0.40 7.93 13.81
N ASP A 98 -1.28 8.90 13.65
CA ASP A 98 -2.41 9.22 14.52
C ASP A 98 -3.58 9.53 13.59
N VAL A 99 -4.54 8.61 13.53
CA VAL A 99 -5.58 8.58 12.50
C VAL A 99 -6.89 8.03 13.05
N SER A 100 -7.98 8.28 12.34
CA SER A 100 -9.30 7.70 12.65
C SER A 100 -9.81 6.90 11.46
N ASP A 101 -10.81 6.05 11.67
CA ASP A 101 -11.54 5.43 10.56
C ASP A 101 -12.43 6.47 9.84
N LEU A 102 -12.93 6.12 8.65
CA LEU A 102 -13.80 7.00 7.86
C LEU A 102 -15.10 7.42 8.58
N ASN A 103 -15.60 6.61 9.52
CA ASN A 103 -16.82 6.93 10.26
C ASN A 103 -16.55 7.57 11.62
N ASN A 104 -15.28 7.79 11.97
CA ASN A 104 -14.84 8.34 13.26
C ASN A 104 -15.43 7.56 14.46
N GLN A 105 -15.52 6.24 14.32
CA GLN A 105 -15.85 5.28 15.37
C GLN A 105 -14.62 4.85 16.15
N TYR A 106 -13.46 4.86 15.51
CA TYR A 106 -12.21 4.34 16.03
C TYR A 106 -11.05 5.30 15.77
N ASN A 107 -10.20 5.46 16.78
CA ASN A 107 -8.93 6.14 16.67
C ASN A 107 -7.80 5.12 16.73
N PHE A 108 -6.82 5.26 15.85
CA PHE A 108 -5.66 4.40 15.73
C PHE A 108 -4.39 5.23 15.91
N PHE A 109 -3.51 4.74 16.76
CA PHE A 109 -2.20 5.32 16.99
C PHE A 109 -1.16 4.24 16.73
N GLY A 110 -0.06 4.62 16.09
CA GLY A 110 1.01 3.69 15.79
C GLY A 110 2.37 4.36 15.74
N PHE A 111 3.36 3.64 16.23
CA PHE A 111 4.77 3.98 16.15
C PHE A 111 5.57 2.71 15.90
N HIS A 112 6.54 2.77 15.00
CA HIS A 112 7.47 1.68 14.73
C HIS A 112 8.81 2.27 14.32
N ASP A 113 9.87 1.83 14.98
CA ASP A 113 11.25 2.20 14.68
C ASP A 113 12.11 0.93 14.68
N VAL A 114 12.55 0.53 13.49
CA VAL A 114 13.36 -0.68 13.27
C VAL A 114 14.76 -0.52 13.88
N ALA A 115 15.31 0.69 13.90
CA ALA A 115 16.65 0.92 14.46
C ALA A 115 16.68 0.76 15.98
N LEU A 116 15.55 1.05 16.64
CA LEU A 116 15.38 0.87 18.08
C LEU A 116 14.75 -0.48 18.46
N ASP A 117 14.24 -1.24 17.49
CA ASP A 117 13.45 -2.47 17.70
C ASP A 117 12.23 -2.22 18.62
N ILE A 118 11.54 -1.10 18.39
CA ILE A 118 10.37 -0.67 19.17
C ILE A 118 9.18 -0.54 18.25
N ALA A 119 8.04 -1.09 18.67
CA ALA A 119 6.75 -0.84 18.07
C ALA A 119 5.69 -0.58 19.14
N PHE A 120 4.68 0.20 18.79
CA PHE A 120 3.51 0.44 19.63
C PHE A 120 2.31 0.70 18.72
N PHE A 121 1.20 0.03 18.98
CA PHE A 121 -0.07 0.25 18.31
C PHE A 121 -1.20 0.30 19.31
N ASP A 122 -2.13 1.23 19.12
CA ASP A 122 -3.32 1.38 19.94
C ASP A 122 -4.54 1.59 19.04
N LEU A 123 -5.65 0.98 19.43
CA LEU A 123 -6.97 1.16 18.85
C LEU A 123 -7.93 1.50 19.98
N ARG A 124 -8.61 2.64 19.81
CA ARG A 124 -9.55 3.16 20.79
C ARG A 124 -10.90 3.49 20.20
N ASP A 125 -11.94 3.36 21.02
CA ASP A 125 -13.28 3.89 20.75
C ASP A 125 -13.25 5.42 20.70
N ALA A 126 -13.55 5.99 19.54
CA ALA A 126 -13.50 7.43 19.31
C ALA A 126 -14.65 8.19 20.00
N SER A 127 -15.69 7.50 20.48
CA SER A 127 -16.79 8.13 21.22
C SER A 127 -16.45 8.45 22.68
N LYS A 128 -15.33 7.94 23.18
CA LYS A 128 -14.88 8.10 24.57
C LYS A 128 -13.70 9.05 24.67
N ALA A 129 -13.50 9.59 25.87
CA ALA A 129 -12.33 10.43 26.14
C ALA A 129 -11.04 9.59 26.08
N TYR A 130 -9.94 10.22 25.68
CA TYR A 130 -8.64 9.53 25.53
C TYR A 130 -8.13 8.93 26.85
N ASP A 131 -8.41 9.59 27.98
CA ASP A 131 -8.02 9.13 29.32
C ASP A 131 -9.00 8.10 29.91
N ASP A 132 -10.10 7.79 29.23
CA ASP A 132 -11.02 6.73 29.65
C ASP A 132 -10.39 5.35 29.36
N PRO A 133 -10.09 4.53 30.38
CA PRO A 133 -9.49 3.20 30.18
C PRO A 133 -10.43 2.26 29.41
N THR A 134 -11.74 2.52 29.40
CA THR A 134 -12.72 1.74 28.63
C THR A 134 -12.74 2.12 27.14
N SER A 135 -11.97 3.13 26.73
CA SER A 135 -11.75 3.45 25.31
C SER A 135 -10.81 2.46 24.64
N VAL A 136 -9.91 1.80 25.37
CA VAL A 136 -8.90 0.89 24.81
C VAL A 136 -9.56 -0.40 24.34
N ILE A 137 -9.43 -0.70 23.05
CA ILE A 137 -9.92 -1.92 22.42
C ILE A 137 -8.76 -2.88 22.16
N PHE A 138 -7.61 -2.34 21.72
CA PHE A 138 -6.42 -3.11 21.44
C PHE A 138 -5.18 -2.27 21.71
N THR A 139 -4.18 -2.86 22.37
CA THR A 139 -2.83 -2.30 22.48
C THR A 139 -1.82 -3.43 22.33
N ASP A 140 -0.77 -3.19 21.57
CA ASP A 140 0.31 -4.15 21.34
C ASP A 140 1.62 -3.40 21.16
N ASP A 141 2.70 -3.96 21.69
CA ASP A 141 4.07 -3.45 21.56
C ASP A 141 4.93 -4.33 20.63
N THR A 142 4.33 -5.38 20.07
CA THR A 142 4.98 -6.29 19.15
C THR A 142 4.42 -6.16 17.74
N LEU A 143 5.33 -5.93 16.78
CA LEU A 143 5.02 -5.97 15.37
C LEU A 143 5.67 -7.19 14.73
N LEU A 144 4.86 -8.14 14.30
CA LEU A 144 5.34 -9.26 13.50
C LEU A 144 5.24 -8.85 12.03
N THR A 145 6.13 -7.98 11.56
CA THR A 145 6.18 -7.71 10.13
C THR A 145 6.78 -8.92 9.40
N ASN A 146 6.08 -9.40 8.38
CA ASN A 146 6.75 -10.07 7.29
C ASN A 146 7.07 -8.96 6.28
N GLY A 147 8.31 -8.89 5.79
CA GLY A 147 8.83 -7.76 5.00
C GLY A 147 7.91 -7.27 3.87
N SER A 148 8.16 -6.06 3.39
CA SER A 148 7.33 -5.45 2.35
C SER A 148 7.47 -6.16 1.00
N THR A 149 6.41 -6.06 0.20
CA THR A 149 6.47 -6.43 -1.21
C THR A 149 6.47 -5.16 -2.05
N ALA A 150 7.55 -4.95 -2.80
CA ALA A 150 7.54 -4.01 -3.90
C ALA A 150 6.72 -4.63 -5.05
N VAL A 151 5.57 -4.03 -5.36
CA VAL A 151 4.71 -4.52 -6.43
C VAL A 151 5.03 -3.75 -7.70
N SER A 152 5.62 -4.43 -8.68
CA SER A 152 5.84 -3.89 -10.02
C SER A 152 4.54 -3.90 -10.85
N ALA A 153 4.42 -2.93 -11.77
CA ALA A 153 3.28 -2.68 -12.65
C ALA A 153 2.71 -3.93 -13.37
N PRO A 154 1.43 -3.91 -13.81
CA PRO A 154 0.67 -5.09 -14.19
C PRO A 154 1.16 -5.71 -15.50
N ALA A 155 0.85 -7.01 -15.70
CA ALA A 155 1.19 -7.84 -16.84
C ALA A 155 0.81 -7.30 -18.24
N SER A 156 0.09 -6.17 -18.31
CA SER A 156 -0.23 -5.44 -19.54
C SER A 156 1.02 -5.03 -20.33
N ALA A 157 2.13 -4.68 -19.66
CA ALA A 157 3.39 -4.37 -20.35
C ALA A 157 4.01 -5.62 -21.00
N ALA A 158 3.96 -6.77 -20.33
CA ALA A 158 4.38 -8.05 -20.88
C ALA A 158 3.47 -8.50 -22.03
N LEU A 159 2.15 -8.33 -21.89
CA LEU A 159 1.16 -8.60 -22.94
C LEU A 159 1.34 -7.68 -24.16
N LEU A 160 1.70 -6.41 -23.96
CA LEU A 160 2.01 -5.48 -25.05
C LEU A 160 3.29 -5.89 -25.78
N LEU A 161 4.34 -6.27 -25.05
CA LEU A 161 5.59 -6.79 -25.62
C LEU A 161 5.39 -8.10 -26.39
N LEU A 162 4.60 -9.03 -25.84
CA LEU A 162 4.20 -10.26 -26.52
C LEU A 162 3.34 -9.97 -27.74
N GLY A 163 2.47 -8.96 -27.68
CA GLY A 163 1.69 -8.46 -28.82
C GLY A 163 2.59 -7.93 -29.93
N PHE A 164 3.58 -7.10 -29.61
CA PHE A 164 4.57 -6.61 -30.57
C PHE A 164 5.43 -7.74 -31.15
N ALA A 165 5.89 -8.68 -30.32
CA ALA A 165 6.65 -9.83 -30.76
C ALA A 165 5.83 -10.73 -31.70
N GLY A 166 4.55 -10.99 -31.39
CA GLY A 166 3.63 -11.71 -32.26
C GLY A 166 3.37 -10.98 -33.59
N LEU A 167 3.24 -9.65 -33.56
CA LEU A 167 3.09 -8.83 -34.77
C LEU A 167 4.34 -8.87 -35.65
N MET A 168 5.53 -8.82 -35.05
CA MET A 168 6.81 -8.92 -35.77
C MET A 168 7.03 -10.29 -36.40
N LEU A 169 6.68 -11.37 -35.69
CA LEU A 169 6.76 -12.74 -36.23
C LEU A 169 5.83 -12.93 -37.43
N ARG A 170 4.61 -12.37 -37.39
CA ARG A 170 3.68 -12.43 -38.52
C ARG A 170 4.20 -11.69 -39.76
N ARG A 171 4.93 -10.58 -39.59
CA ARG A 171 5.56 -9.86 -40.72
C ARG A 171 6.70 -10.65 -41.37
N ARG A 172 7.32 -11.60 -40.66
CA ARG A 172 8.39 -12.46 -41.21
C ARG A 172 7.86 -13.69 -41.95
N GLN A 173 6.61 -14.08 -41.74
CA GLN A 173 5.97 -15.21 -42.44
C GLN A 173 5.20 -14.80 -43.71
N ALA A 174 5.04 -13.50 -43.96
CA ALA A 174 4.34 -12.95 -45.12
C ALA A 174 5.29 -12.54 -46.27
N VAL A 175 6.54 -13.03 -46.25
CA VAL A 175 7.53 -12.93 -47.34
C VAL A 175 7.82 -14.32 -47.86
#